data_AF-R6Q207-F1
#
_entry.id   AF-R6Q207-F1
#
_cell.length_a   1.000
_cell.length_b   1.000
_cell.length_c   1.000
_cell.angle_alpha   90.00
_cell.angle_beta   90.00
_cell.angle_gamma   90.00
#
_symmetry.space_group_name_H-M   'P 1'
#
loop_
_entity.id
_entity.type
_entity.pdbx_description
1 polymer ?
#
loop_
_entity_poly.entity_id
_entity_poly.type
_entity_poly.pdbx_seq_one_letter_code
_entity_poly.pdbx_strand_id
1 'polypeptide(L)'
;MELNQDTMDLICKLEYCIGDTCCNIHSYNGWTNEWDTDFRYPVVASNEGRYYGHLEELGLKPGSLAKIYYVFGANRMHIGYGIKHVLEELEDLYGLDFVELEAERKAKAQK
;
A
#
# COMPACT_ATOMS: atom_id res chain seq x y z
N MET A 1 0.38 10.24 13.36
CA MET A 1 0.92 8.87 13.32
C MET A 1 2.43 8.87 13.17
N GLU A 2 3.11 8.35 14.19
CA GLU A 2 4.54 8.03 14.14
C GLU A 2 4.81 6.95 13.07
N LEU A 3 5.89 7.12 12.29
CA LEU A 3 6.29 6.15 11.27
C LEU A 3 7.44 5.29 11.77
N ASN A 4 7.11 4.06 12.18
CA ASN A 4 8.03 3.00 12.54
C ASN A 4 7.84 1.78 11.62
N GLN A 5 8.53 0.67 11.88
CA GLN A 5 8.43 -0.50 10.99
C GLN A 5 7.02 -1.11 11.00
N ASP A 6 6.34 -1.14 12.14
CA ASP A 6 5.03 -1.76 12.27
C ASP A 6 3.94 -0.98 11.52
N THR A 7 3.95 0.35 11.68
CA THR A 7 3.06 1.25 10.94
C THR A 7 3.40 1.31 9.45
N MET A 8 4.67 1.12 9.06
CA MET A 8 5.07 0.96 7.67
C MET A 8 4.49 -0.33 7.06
N ASP A 9 4.57 -1.45 7.77
CA ASP A 9 3.99 -2.73 7.34
C ASP A 9 2.46 -2.62 7.20
N LEU A 10 1.80 -1.92 8.15
CA LEU A 10 0.37 -1.61 8.07
C LEU A 10 0.04 -0.80 6.80
N ILE A 11 0.83 0.23 6.47
CA ILE A 11 0.63 1.02 5.23
C ILE A 11 0.78 0.12 4.00
N CYS A 12 1.79 -0.75 3.94
CA CYS A 12 2.00 -1.69 2.83
C CYS A 12 0.80 -2.65 2.68
N LYS A 13 0.25 -3.14 3.79
CA LYS A 13 -0.95 -3.99 3.79
C LYS A 13 -2.17 -3.25 3.24
N LEU A 14 -2.41 -2.04 3.73
CA LEU A 14 -3.55 -1.22 3.31
C LEU A 14 -3.43 -0.76 1.85
N GLU A 15 -2.21 -0.55 1.35
CA GLU A 15 -1.98 -0.30 -0.07
C GLU A 15 -2.50 -1.43 -0.92
N TYR A 16 -2.27 -2.70 -0.54
CA TYR A 16 -2.80 -3.82 -1.29
C TYR A 16 -4.33 -3.81 -1.30
N CYS A 17 -4.98 -3.57 -0.16
CA CYS A 17 -6.44 -3.47 -0.07
C CYS A 17 -7.01 -2.38 -1.00
N ILE A 18 -6.34 -1.24 -1.11
CA ILE A 18 -6.76 -0.17 -2.03
C ILE A 18 -6.43 -0.55 -3.48
N GLY A 19 -5.22 -1.07 -3.72
CA GLY A 19 -4.72 -1.42 -5.04
C GLY A 19 -5.52 -2.53 -5.71
N ASP A 20 -6.07 -3.47 -4.93
CA ASP A 20 -6.97 -4.52 -5.42
C ASP A 20 -8.28 -3.95 -6.00
N THR A 21 -8.63 -2.72 -5.65
CA THR A 21 -9.77 -1.99 -6.24
C THR A 21 -9.38 -1.08 -7.41
N CYS A 22 -8.08 -0.97 -7.71
CA CYS A 22 -7.55 -0.14 -8.78
C CYS A 22 -7.16 -1.02 -9.95
N CYS A 23 -7.92 -0.96 -11.04
CA CYS A 23 -7.64 -1.75 -12.23
C CYS A 23 -7.56 -0.93 -13.51
N ASN A 24 -6.94 -1.52 -14.52
CA ASN A 24 -6.99 -1.00 -15.87
C ASN A 24 -8.06 -1.76 -16.67
N ILE A 25 -9.21 -1.12 -16.87
CA ILE A 25 -10.39 -1.70 -17.54
C ILE A 25 -10.17 -2.04 -19.02
N HIS A 26 -9.14 -1.50 -19.67
CA HIS A 26 -8.81 -1.76 -21.08
C HIS A 26 -7.48 -2.49 -21.22
N SER A 27 -7.19 -3.39 -20.29
CA SER A 27 -5.97 -4.18 -20.36
C SER A 27 -6.07 -5.27 -21.41
N TYR A 28 -4.95 -5.52 -22.08
CA TYR A 28 -4.78 -6.63 -23.00
C TYR A 28 -3.92 -7.71 -22.33
N ASN A 29 -4.44 -8.92 -22.22
CA ASN A 29 -3.68 -10.08 -21.83
C ASN A 29 -2.98 -10.68 -23.06
N GLY A 30 -1.69 -10.37 -23.23
CA GLY A 30 -0.88 -10.89 -24.34
C GLY A 30 -0.62 -12.39 -24.32
N TRP A 31 -0.92 -13.09 -23.22
CA TRP A 31 -0.79 -14.54 -23.13
C TRP A 31 -2.03 -15.28 -23.61
N THR A 32 -3.23 -14.77 -23.30
CA THR A 32 -4.52 -15.37 -23.70
C THR A 32 -5.15 -14.71 -24.91
N ASN A 33 -4.60 -13.59 -25.39
CA ASN A 33 -5.16 -12.73 -26.44
C ASN A 33 -6.54 -12.15 -26.09
N GLU A 34 -6.79 -11.88 -24.81
CA GLU A 34 -8.06 -11.34 -24.32
C GLU A 34 -7.95 -9.83 -24.05
N TRP A 35 -8.98 -9.09 -24.44
CA TRP A 35 -9.16 -7.68 -24.11
C TRP A 35 -10.07 -7.51 -22.91
N ASP A 36 -10.04 -6.31 -22.31
CA ASP A 36 -10.85 -5.93 -21.15
C ASP A 36 -10.64 -6.86 -19.93
N THR A 37 -9.40 -7.37 -19.79
CA THR A 37 -9.04 -8.18 -18.63
C THR A 37 -8.85 -7.29 -17.41
N ASP A 38 -9.43 -7.69 -16.28
CA ASP A 38 -9.29 -6.95 -15.02
C ASP A 38 -7.95 -7.28 -14.36
N PHE A 39 -6.96 -6.41 -14.52
CA PHE A 39 -5.68 -6.52 -13.81
C PHE A 39 -5.50 -5.36 -12.84
N ARG A 40 -5.06 -5.70 -11.62
CA ARG A 40 -4.59 -4.73 -10.64
C ARG A 40 -3.53 -3.82 -11.26
N TYR A 41 -3.69 -2.52 -11.03
CA TYR A 41 -2.74 -1.52 -11.45
C TYR A 41 -1.45 -1.64 -10.62
N PRO A 42 -0.26 -1.68 -11.25
CA PRO A 42 0.98 -1.85 -10.51
C PRO A 42 1.32 -0.61 -9.68
N VAL A 43 1.73 -0.85 -8.44
CA VAL A 43 2.32 0.17 -7.57
C VAL A 43 3.81 0.28 -7.86
N VAL A 44 4.37 1.48 -7.83
CA VAL A 44 5.82 1.67 -7.84
C VAL A 44 6.33 1.68 -6.41
N ALA A 45 7.32 0.83 -6.11
CA ALA A 45 7.94 0.76 -4.79
C ALA A 45 9.47 0.72 -4.91
N SER A 46 10.12 1.76 -4.36
CA SER A 46 11.58 2.00 -4.27
C SER A 46 12.46 1.25 -5.27
N ASN A 47 12.74 -0.04 -4.99
CA ASN A 47 13.77 -0.83 -5.65
C ASN A 47 13.24 -1.79 -6.73
N GLU A 48 11.96 -2.14 -6.71
CA GLU A 48 11.36 -3.12 -7.64
C GLU A 48 10.84 -2.48 -8.93
N GLY A 49 10.71 -1.15 -8.97
CA GLY A 49 9.97 -0.48 -10.04
C GLY A 49 8.48 -0.81 -9.91
N ARG A 50 7.84 -1.26 -11.00
CA ARG A 50 6.41 -1.63 -11.01
C ARG A 50 6.21 -3.00 -10.37
N TYR A 51 5.40 -3.06 -9.33
CA TYR A 51 5.14 -4.24 -8.53
C TYR A 51 3.63 -4.52 -8.45
N TYR A 52 3.25 -5.80 -8.54
CA TYR A 52 1.86 -6.26 -8.61
C TYR A 52 1.41 -7.06 -7.38
N GLY A 53 2.35 -7.44 -6.51
CA GLY A 53 2.10 -8.27 -5.33
C GLY A 53 1.85 -7.46 -4.05
N HIS A 54 1.97 -8.13 -2.90
CA HIS A 54 1.83 -7.52 -1.58
C HIS A 54 3.12 -6.82 -1.16
N LEU A 55 3.09 -5.49 -0.95
CA LEU A 55 4.29 -4.73 -0.58
C LEU A 55 4.95 -5.18 0.74
N GLU A 56 4.20 -5.87 1.60
CA GLU A 56 4.70 -6.52 2.81
C GLU A 56 5.83 -7.53 2.51
N GLU A 57 5.80 -8.19 1.34
CA GLU A 57 6.82 -9.15 0.91
C GLU A 57 8.18 -8.51 0.63
N LEU A 58 8.20 -7.20 0.38
CA LEU A 58 9.41 -6.45 0.03
C LEU A 58 10.19 -5.95 1.25
N GLY A 59 9.63 -6.08 2.47
CA GLY A 59 10.30 -5.64 3.70
C GLY A 59 10.71 -4.17 3.69
N LEU A 60 9.88 -3.30 3.11
CA LEU A 60 10.17 -1.88 2.93
C LEU A 60 10.42 -1.19 4.28
N LYS A 61 11.41 -0.30 4.32
CA LYS A 61 11.73 0.50 5.50
C LYS A 61 10.93 1.80 5.54
N PRO A 62 10.69 2.40 6.72
CA PRO A 62 10.01 3.70 6.87
C PRO A 62 10.49 4.78 5.91
N GLY A 63 11.80 4.88 5.65
CA GLY A 63 12.38 5.84 4.71
C GLY A 63 11.95 5.66 3.24
N SER A 64 11.31 4.55 2.90
CA SER A 64 10.78 4.27 1.55
C SER A 64 9.37 4.82 1.32
N LEU A 65 8.71 5.39 2.33
CA LEU A 65 7.31 5.83 2.23
C LEU A 65 7.03 6.72 1.01
N ALA A 66 7.90 7.70 0.76
CA ALA A 66 7.78 8.62 -0.37
C ALA A 66 7.88 7.94 -1.75
N LYS A 67 8.47 6.75 -1.78
CA LYS A 67 8.73 5.97 -3.00
C LYS A 67 7.64 4.94 -3.28
N ILE A 68 6.51 4.99 -2.58
CA ILE A 68 5.32 4.17 -2.83
C ILE A 68 4.28 5.03 -3.54
N TYR A 69 4.11 4.83 -4.85
CA TYR A 69 3.19 5.62 -5.65
C TYR A 69 2.63 4.87 -6.86
N TYR A 70 1.41 5.22 -7.26
CA TYR A 70 0.88 4.84 -8.58
C TYR A 70 1.26 5.90 -9.62
N VAL A 71 1.37 5.46 -10.88
CA VAL A 71 1.62 6.35 -12.03
C VAL A 71 0.38 6.36 -12.90
N PHE A 72 -0.25 7.52 -13.09
CA PHE A 72 -1.41 7.68 -13.96
C PHE A 72 -1.07 8.70 -15.07
N GLY A 73 -0.52 8.20 -16.18
CA GLY A 73 0.03 9.05 -17.23
C GLY A 73 1.19 9.89 -16.70
N ALA A 74 1.05 11.22 -16.74
CA ALA A 74 2.05 12.15 -16.21
C ALA A 74 1.95 12.35 -14.68
N ASN A 75 0.87 11.87 -14.05
CA ASN A 75 0.60 12.09 -12.63
C ASN A 75 1.16 10.96 -11.77
N ARG A 76 1.51 11.29 -10.52
CA ARG A 76 1.86 10.31 -9.48
C ARG A 76 0.95 10.49 -8.28
N MET A 77 0.31 9.40 -7.85
CA MET A 77 -0.41 9.35 -6.59
C MET A 77 0.49 8.68 -5.55
N HIS A 78 1.04 9.46 -4.61
CA HIS A 78 1.88 8.94 -3.52
C HIS A 78 1.03 8.22 -2.47
N ILE A 79 0.59 7.01 -2.81
CA ILE A 79 -0.37 6.23 -2.02
C ILE A 79 0.13 5.94 -0.60
N GLY A 80 1.44 5.73 -0.40
CA GLY A 80 2.00 5.54 0.94
C GLY A 80 1.72 6.72 1.87
N TYR A 81 1.96 7.95 1.40
CA TYR A 81 1.59 9.15 2.16
C TYR A 81 0.08 9.35 2.28
N GLY A 82 -0.68 9.03 1.22
CA GLY A 82 -2.13 9.10 1.26
C GLY A 82 -2.72 8.24 2.39
N ILE A 83 -2.27 6.99 2.50
CA ILE A 83 -2.70 6.09 3.57
C ILE A 83 -2.23 6.59 4.93
N LYS A 84 -0.97 7.04 5.05
CA LYS A 84 -0.48 7.64 6.29
C LYS A 84 -1.41 8.77 6.76
N HIS A 85 -1.73 9.74 5.91
CA HIS A 85 -2.61 10.85 6.29
C HIS A 85 -4.01 10.38 6.70
N VAL A 86 -4.56 9.36 6.04
CA VAL A 86 -5.85 8.78 6.46
C VAL A 86 -5.74 8.16 7.85
N LEU A 87 -4.67 7.43 8.15
CA LEU A 87 -4.46 6.87 9.49
C LEU A 87 -4.32 7.99 10.54
N GLU A 88 -3.61 9.07 10.23
CA GLU A 88 -3.50 10.24 11.12
C GLU A 88 -4.86 10.87 11.43
N GLU A 89 -5.69 11.04 10.40
CA GLU A 89 -7.04 11.56 10.59
C GLU A 89 -7.89 10.62 11.47
N LEU A 90 -7.72 9.30 11.33
CA LEU A 90 -8.41 8.32 12.18
C LEU A 90 -7.92 8.34 13.64
N GLU A 91 -6.62 8.57 13.88
CA GLU A 91 -6.09 8.82 15.22
C GLU A 91 -6.76 10.05 15.85
N ASP A 92 -6.84 11.15 15.11
CA ASP A 92 -7.41 12.40 15.59
C ASP A 92 -8.94 12.31 15.83
N LEU A 93 -9.67 11.69 14.91
CA LEU A 93 -11.13 11.59 14.97
C LEU A 93 -11.62 10.67 16.08
N TYR A 94 -10.91 9.57 16.33
CA TYR A 94 -11.38 8.49 17.19
C TYR A 94 -10.50 8.24 18.43
N GLY A 95 -9.42 9.01 18.60
CA GLY A 95 -8.47 8.82 19.70
C GLY A 95 -7.73 7.49 19.61
N LEU A 96 -7.42 7.04 18.39
CA LEU A 96 -6.66 5.80 18.15
C LEU A 96 -5.15 6.08 18.24
N ASP A 97 -4.38 5.03 18.52
CA ASP A 97 -2.93 5.01 18.38
C ASP A 97 -2.54 3.76 17.58
N PHE A 98 -2.20 3.94 16.29
CA PHE A 98 -1.89 2.78 15.45
C PHE A 98 -0.56 2.11 15.81
N VAL A 99 0.35 2.80 16.51
CA VAL A 99 1.57 2.19 17.03
C VAL A 99 1.22 1.20 18.15
N GLU A 100 0.40 1.63 19.11
CA GLU A 100 -0.05 0.76 20.21
C GLU A 100 -0.90 -0.39 19.68
N LEU A 101 -1.85 -0.12 18.79
CA LEU A 101 -2.74 -1.13 18.21
C LEU A 101 -1.98 -2.23 17.45
N GLU A 102 -0.95 -1.87 16.67
CA GLU A 102 -0.14 -2.85 15.96
C GLU A 102 0.74 -3.67 16.92
N ALA A 103 1.30 -3.05 17.96
CA ALA A 103 2.04 -3.76 19.00
C ALA A 103 1.16 -4.78 19.73
N GLU A 104 -0.06 -4.40 20.11
CA GLU A 104 -1.03 -5.31 20.72
C GLU A 104 -1.44 -6.46 19.78
N ARG A 105 -1.71 -6.15 18.50
CA ARG A 105 -2.08 -7.14 17.49
C ARG A 105 -0.99 -8.20 17.34
N LYS A 106 0.28 -7.79 17.27
CA LYS A 106 1.43 -8.71 17.16
C LYS A 106 1.62 -9.52 18.44
N ALA A 107 1.47 -8.93 19.61
CA ALA A 107 1.55 -9.66 20.89
C ALA A 107 0.47 -10.75 21.01
N LYS A 108 -0.73 -10.53 20.47
CA LYS A 108 -1.81 -11.53 20.42
C LYS A 108 -1.51 -12.66 19.44
N ALA A 109 -0.84 -12.38 18.32
CA ALA A 109 -0.50 -13.39 17.31
C ALA A 109 0.63 -14.36 17.73
N GLN A 110 1.39 -14.01 18.78
CA GLN A 110 2.49 -14.82 19.31
C GLN A 110 2.07 -15.74 20.47
N LYS A 111 0.81 -15.68 20.91
CA LYS A 111 0.21 -16.57 21.91
C LYS A 111 -0.53 -17.72 21.24
#